data_AF-A0A314UX86-F1
#
_entry.id   AF-A0A314UX86-F1
#
_cell.length_a   1.000
_cell.length_b   1.000
_cell.length_c   1.000
_cell.angle_alpha   90.00
_cell.angle_beta   90.00
_cell.angle_gamma   90.00
#
_symmetry.space_group_name_H-M   'P 1'
#
loop_
_entity.id
_entity.type
_entity.pdbx_description
1 polymer ?
#
loop_
_entity_poly.entity_id
_entity_poly.type
_entity_poly.pdbx_seq_one_letter_code
_entity_poly.pdbx_strand_id
1 'polypeptide(L)'
;MLAKSGDPKFSVERVVVKGKLGRPDYDVTLEARNPNSRVAIVYMDGGGASLYFKQKEIANGKYPSLYQGSGKSKEVALVLHGSNMKLPKEIEKSLESSHSSTYNKGHRVSLSLNMDIPAQMRIGTLNSRSRKFHVTCDITVDTLAKGTKVLKQECQTERK
;
A
#
# COMPACT_ATOMS: atom_id res chain seq x y z
N MET A 1 -6.18 -13.52 31.06
CA MET A 1 -5.65 -12.28 30.46
C MET A 1 -5.74 -12.40 28.93
N LEU A 2 -6.43 -11.49 28.26
CA LEU A 2 -6.36 -11.39 26.79
C LEU A 2 -4.92 -11.01 26.43
N ALA A 3 -4.25 -11.78 25.56
CA ALA A 3 -2.91 -11.42 25.12
C ALA A 3 -2.93 -10.03 24.46
N LYS A 4 -2.09 -9.11 24.93
CA LYS A 4 -1.94 -7.78 24.33
C LYS A 4 -1.48 -7.96 22.88
N SER A 5 -2.23 -7.39 21.93
CA SER A 5 -1.90 -7.46 20.51
C SER A 5 -1.65 -6.07 19.93
N GLY A 6 -0.48 -5.87 19.34
CA GLY A 6 -0.13 -4.68 18.54
C GLY A 6 -0.69 -4.76 17.13
N ASP A 7 -0.78 -3.59 16.50
CA ASP A 7 -1.26 -3.42 15.13
C ASP A 7 -0.19 -3.80 14.11
N PRO A 8 -0.57 -4.34 12.95
CA PRO A 8 0.38 -4.57 11.86
C PRO A 8 1.03 -3.25 11.45
N LYS A 9 2.32 -3.31 11.10
CA LYS A 9 3.06 -2.18 10.55
C LYS A 9 3.20 -2.39 9.04
N PHE A 10 3.12 -1.32 8.28
CA PHE A 10 3.26 -1.36 6.83
C PHE A 10 4.43 -0.49 6.38
N SER A 11 5.09 -0.90 5.32
CA SER A 11 5.95 -0.07 4.48
C SER A 11 5.60 -0.30 3.02
N VAL A 12 5.83 0.72 2.21
CA VAL A 12 5.78 0.61 0.75
C VAL A 12 7.19 0.31 0.26
N GLU A 13 7.32 -0.75 -0.53
CA GLU A 13 8.58 -1.16 -1.15
C GLU A 13 8.68 -0.66 -2.58
N ARG A 14 7.54 -0.61 -3.30
CA ARG A 14 7.52 -0.24 -4.72
C ARG A 14 6.18 0.33 -5.15
N VAL A 15 6.21 1.27 -6.10
CA VAL A 15 5.04 1.75 -6.84
C VAL A 15 5.40 1.80 -8.31
N VAL A 16 4.75 0.97 -9.13
CA VAL A 16 5.01 0.89 -10.57
C VAL A 16 3.74 1.21 -11.33
N VAL A 17 3.85 2.12 -12.29
CA VAL A 17 2.75 2.43 -13.19
C VAL A 17 2.72 1.46 -14.39
N LYS A 18 1.52 1.03 -14.76
CA LYS A 18 1.22 0.14 -15.89
C LYS A 18 0.16 0.77 -16.79
N GLY A 19 0.20 0.43 -18.09
CA GLY A 19 -0.84 0.84 -19.05
C GLY A 19 -0.55 2.15 -19.80
N LYS A 20 -1.45 2.54 -20.70
CA LYS A 20 -1.31 3.73 -21.57
C LYS A 20 -1.77 5.02 -20.86
N LEU A 21 -1.23 6.15 -21.31
CA LEU A 21 -1.58 7.51 -20.87
C LEU A 21 -3.11 7.71 -20.79
N GLY A 22 -3.59 8.14 -19.63
CA GLY A 22 -5.01 8.45 -19.38
C GLY A 22 -5.53 7.82 -18.08
N ARG A 23 -5.56 6.48 -18.01
CA ARG A 23 -6.01 5.70 -16.84
C ARG A 23 -5.04 4.57 -16.54
N PRO A 24 -3.83 4.90 -16.09
CA PRO A 24 -2.86 3.87 -15.78
C PRO A 24 -3.25 3.10 -14.52
N ASP A 25 -2.86 1.84 -14.49
CA ASP A 25 -2.88 1.03 -13.28
C ASP A 25 -1.60 1.24 -12.47
N TYR A 26 -1.67 0.98 -11.17
CA TYR A 26 -0.56 1.11 -10.24
C TYR A 26 -0.38 -0.21 -9.50
N ASP A 27 0.75 -0.86 -9.76
CA ASP A 27 1.20 -2.01 -8.98
C ASP A 27 1.95 -1.48 -7.75
N VAL A 28 1.40 -1.71 -6.56
CA VAL A 28 2.01 -1.33 -5.28
C VAL A 28 2.47 -2.58 -4.55
N THR A 29 3.73 -2.61 -4.15
CA THR A 29 4.29 -3.67 -3.31
C THR A 29 4.49 -3.14 -1.90
N LEU A 30 3.90 -3.81 -0.92
CA LEU A 30 3.99 -3.49 0.50
C LEU A 30 4.75 -4.58 1.25
N GLU A 31 5.42 -4.21 2.33
CA GLU A 31 5.76 -5.14 3.40
C GLU A 31 4.79 -4.91 4.57
N ALA A 32 4.00 -5.93 4.90
CA ALA A 32 3.22 -5.95 6.13
C ALA A 32 4.01 -6.72 7.20
N ARG A 33 4.15 -6.17 8.40
CA ARG A 33 4.82 -6.79 9.54
C ARG A 33 3.88 -6.97 10.72
N ASN A 34 3.72 -8.22 11.15
CA ASN A 34 3.01 -8.53 12.38
C ASN A 34 3.96 -8.41 13.59
N PRO A 35 3.78 -7.44 14.52
CA PRO A 35 4.67 -7.30 15.68
C PRO A 35 4.39 -8.32 16.78
N ASN A 36 3.31 -9.11 16.68
CA ASN A 36 2.85 -9.97 17.75
C ASN A 36 3.58 -11.30 17.77
N SER A 37 4.22 -11.66 18.88
CA SER A 37 4.98 -12.92 19.00
C SER A 37 4.12 -14.17 19.10
N ARG A 38 2.84 -14.05 19.50
CA ARG A 38 1.92 -15.19 19.70
C ARG A 38 0.59 -15.08 18.98
N VAL A 39 0.33 -13.94 18.32
CA VAL A 39 -0.96 -13.64 17.70
C VAL A 39 -0.76 -13.52 16.20
N ALA A 40 -1.45 -14.33 15.42
CA ALA A 40 -1.51 -14.20 13.97
C ALA A 40 -2.57 -13.17 13.58
N ILE A 41 -2.45 -12.61 12.37
CA ILE A 41 -3.41 -11.69 11.78
C ILE A 41 -4.02 -12.37 10.57
N VAL A 42 -5.35 -12.43 10.53
CA VAL A 42 -6.13 -12.94 9.41
C VAL A 42 -6.80 -11.75 8.74
N TYR A 43 -6.25 -11.30 7.63
CA TYR A 43 -6.87 -10.25 6.82
C TYR A 43 -7.97 -10.88 5.97
N MET A 44 -9.17 -10.31 6.03
CA MET A 44 -10.38 -10.84 5.42
C MET A 44 -10.70 -10.12 4.10
N ASP A 45 -11.60 -10.70 3.32
CA ASP A 45 -12.13 -10.06 2.12
C ASP A 45 -12.91 -8.78 2.45
N GLY A 46 -13.07 -7.94 1.43
CA GLY A 46 -13.75 -6.64 1.55
C GLY A 46 -12.83 -5.49 1.97
N GLY A 47 -11.52 -5.73 2.03
CA GLY A 47 -10.53 -4.67 2.22
C GLY A 47 -10.40 -3.80 0.97
N GLY A 48 -10.37 -2.48 1.15
CA GLY A 48 -10.22 -1.49 0.09
C GLY A 48 -8.88 -0.77 0.18
N ALA A 49 -8.38 -0.32 -0.96
CA ALA A 49 -7.19 0.52 -1.06
C ALA A 49 -7.40 1.64 -2.08
N SER A 50 -7.00 2.86 -1.74
CA SER A 50 -7.09 4.05 -2.59
C SER A 50 -5.76 4.80 -2.60
N LEU A 51 -5.29 5.16 -3.79
CA LEU A 51 -4.07 5.91 -4.00
C LEU A 51 -4.40 7.36 -4.39
N TYR A 52 -3.74 8.30 -3.74
CA TYR A 52 -3.96 9.72 -3.89
C TYR A 52 -2.70 10.43 -4.37
N PHE A 53 -2.90 11.45 -5.20
CA PHE A 53 -1.88 12.43 -5.55
C PHE A 53 -2.45 13.83 -5.36
N LYS A 54 -1.77 14.67 -4.57
CA LYS A 54 -2.25 16.01 -4.20
C LYS A 54 -3.72 15.99 -3.75
N GLN A 55 -4.04 15.06 -2.84
CA GLN A 55 -5.38 14.83 -2.26
C GLN A 55 -6.47 14.38 -3.24
N LYS A 56 -6.14 14.12 -4.52
CA LYS A 56 -7.07 13.56 -5.50
C LYS A 56 -6.86 12.06 -5.63
N GLU A 57 -7.93 11.30 -5.56
CA GLU A 57 -7.88 9.85 -5.79
C GLU A 57 -7.56 9.57 -7.27
N ILE A 58 -6.43 8.92 -7.50
CA ILE A 58 -5.93 8.60 -8.84
C ILE A 58 -6.09 7.12 -9.19
N ALA A 59 -6.24 6.25 -8.19
CA ALA A 59 -6.50 4.83 -8.40
C ALA A 59 -7.11 4.19 -7.15
N ASN A 60 -7.81 3.07 -7.33
CA ASN A 60 -8.30 2.26 -6.23
C ASN A 60 -8.31 0.77 -6.57
N GLY A 61 -8.42 -0.06 -5.55
CA GLY A 61 -8.41 -1.50 -5.67
C GLY A 61 -8.76 -2.18 -4.35
N LYS A 62 -8.44 -3.46 -4.25
CA LYS A 62 -8.73 -4.27 -3.07
C LYS A 62 -7.46 -4.64 -2.34
N TYR A 63 -7.54 -4.69 -1.01
CA TYR A 63 -6.55 -5.36 -0.20
C TYR A 63 -6.87 -6.86 -0.14
N PRO A 64 -5.90 -7.75 -0.42
CA PRO A 64 -6.15 -9.18 -0.51
C PRO A 64 -6.40 -9.81 0.87
N SER A 65 -7.24 -10.85 0.90
CA SER A 65 -7.31 -11.73 2.06
C SER A 65 -6.03 -12.55 2.18
N LEU A 66 -5.47 -12.60 3.39
CA LEU A 66 -4.24 -13.33 3.64
C LEU A 66 -4.08 -13.67 5.12
N TYR A 67 -3.42 -14.80 5.37
CA TYR A 67 -2.92 -15.15 6.70
C TYR A 67 -1.50 -14.61 6.89
N GLN A 68 -1.26 -13.99 8.04
CA GLN A 68 0.05 -13.55 8.50
C GLN A 68 0.34 -14.12 9.89
N GLY A 69 1.31 -15.04 9.96
CA GLY A 69 1.74 -15.65 11.21
C GLY A 69 2.31 -14.66 12.22
N SER A 70 2.42 -15.10 13.47
CA SER A 70 2.98 -14.29 14.56
C SER A 70 4.44 -13.92 14.31
N GLY A 71 4.79 -12.64 14.46
CA GLY A 71 6.14 -12.12 14.31
C GLY A 71 6.67 -12.13 12.89
N LYS A 72 5.83 -12.43 11.88
CA LYS A 72 6.24 -12.57 10.48
C LYS A 72 5.96 -11.30 9.69
N SER A 73 6.87 -11.00 8.76
CA SER A 73 6.61 -10.10 7.64
C SER A 73 6.03 -10.86 6.47
N LYS A 74 5.27 -10.17 5.62
CA LYS A 74 4.72 -10.70 4.38
C LYS A 74 4.66 -9.60 3.34
N GLU A 75 5.15 -9.90 2.15
CA GLU A 75 4.97 -9.05 0.99
C GLU A 75 3.50 -9.10 0.54
N VAL A 76 2.94 -7.95 0.21
CA VAL A 76 1.57 -7.81 -0.27
C VAL A 76 1.60 -7.00 -1.56
N ALA A 77 1.11 -7.60 -2.65
CA ALA A 77 0.94 -6.94 -3.92
C ALA A 77 -0.48 -6.41 -4.04
N LEU A 78 -0.62 -5.12 -4.39
CA LEU A 78 -1.87 -4.47 -4.72
C LEU A 78 -1.84 -4.05 -6.19
N VAL A 79 -2.95 -4.28 -6.89
CA VAL A 79 -3.20 -3.69 -8.20
C VAL A 79 -4.30 -2.65 -8.02
N LEU A 80 -3.96 -1.39 -8.26
CA LEU A 80 -4.88 -0.27 -8.13
C LEU A 80 -5.19 0.29 -9.52
N HIS A 81 -6.45 0.29 -9.89
CA HIS A 81 -6.91 0.71 -11.21
C HIS A 81 -7.13 2.21 -11.28
N GLY A 82 -6.62 2.83 -12.34
CA GLY A 82 -6.69 4.28 -12.54
C GLY A 82 -8.14 4.80 -12.55
N SER A 83 -8.38 5.90 -11.83
CA SER A 83 -9.67 6.58 -11.83
C SER A 83 -9.87 7.35 -13.14
N ASN A 84 -11.12 7.76 -13.45
CA ASN A 84 -11.46 8.47 -14.70
C ASN A 84 -10.89 9.91 -14.80
N MET A 85 -9.89 10.27 -13.99
CA MET A 85 -9.31 11.60 -13.94
C MET A 85 -8.10 11.72 -14.88
N LYS A 86 -7.90 12.92 -15.46
CA LYS A 86 -6.67 13.20 -16.21
C LYS A 86 -5.47 13.02 -15.30
N LEU A 87 -4.50 12.23 -15.78
CA LEU A 87 -3.27 11.99 -15.06
C LEU A 87 -2.57 13.33 -14.79
N PRO A 88 -2.13 13.60 -13.55
CA PRO A 88 -1.36 14.80 -13.29
C PRO A 88 -0.11 14.82 -14.18
N LYS A 89 0.17 15.96 -14.84
CA LYS A 89 1.33 16.13 -15.73
C LYS A 89 2.66 15.71 -15.10
N GLU A 90 2.77 15.79 -13.78
CA GLU A 90 3.94 15.37 -13.02
C GLU A 90 4.13 13.84 -13.01
N ILE A 91 3.02 13.10 -12.91
CA ILE A 91 3.02 11.65 -13.07
C ILE A 91 3.28 11.32 -14.55
N GLU A 92 2.63 12.01 -15.50
CA GLU A 92 2.89 11.84 -16.94
C GLU A 92 4.38 11.99 -17.28
N LYS A 93 5.04 13.04 -16.78
CA LYS A 93 6.49 13.25 -16.97
C LYS A 93 7.35 12.17 -16.33
N SER A 94 6.94 11.65 -15.17
CA SER A 94 7.62 10.50 -14.54
C SER A 94 7.53 9.24 -15.42
N LEU A 95 6.40 9.05 -16.13
CA LEU A 95 6.24 7.95 -17.09
C LEU A 95 7.07 8.17 -18.36
N GLU A 96 7.03 9.37 -18.94
CA GLU A 96 7.83 9.70 -20.14
C GLU A 96 9.33 9.53 -19.90
N SER A 97 9.82 9.98 -18.73
CA SER A 97 11.22 9.82 -18.33
C SER A 97 11.60 8.38 -17.94
N SER A 98 10.64 7.49 -17.70
CA SER A 98 10.90 6.05 -17.49
C SER A 98 11.06 5.27 -18.81
N HIS A 99 10.54 5.82 -19.92
CA HIS A 99 10.68 5.26 -21.28
C HIS A 99 11.86 5.84 -22.06
N SER A 100 12.44 6.94 -21.59
CA SER A 100 13.67 7.53 -22.14
C SER A 100 14.81 7.25 -21.16
N SER A 101 16.01 6.91 -21.64
CA SER A 101 17.21 6.67 -20.81
C SER A 101 17.63 7.89 -19.96
N THR A 102 16.92 9.01 -20.06
CA THR A 102 17.10 10.24 -19.30
C THR A 102 16.26 10.22 -18.02
N TYR A 103 16.69 9.41 -17.06
CA TYR A 103 16.28 9.56 -15.66
C TYR A 103 16.66 10.97 -15.18
N ASN A 104 15.69 11.87 -15.03
CA ASN A 104 15.94 13.18 -14.45
C ASN A 104 16.18 13.01 -12.95
N LYS A 105 17.45 12.88 -12.55
CA LYS A 105 17.92 12.96 -11.15
C LYS A 105 17.32 14.21 -10.50
N GLY A 106 16.23 14.06 -9.75
CA GLY A 106 15.55 15.16 -9.06
C GLY A 106 14.02 15.14 -9.09
N HIS A 107 13.38 14.33 -9.95
CA HIS A 107 11.93 14.17 -9.86
C HIS A 107 11.55 13.44 -8.56
N ARG A 108 10.56 13.97 -7.85
CA ARG A 108 10.03 13.39 -6.61
C ARG A 108 8.52 13.34 -6.74
N VAL A 109 7.94 12.16 -6.63
CA VAL A 109 6.48 12.00 -6.65
C VAL A 109 6.02 11.67 -5.25
N SER A 110 5.17 12.52 -4.68
CA SER A 110 4.52 12.29 -3.40
C SER A 110 3.12 11.72 -3.59
N LEU A 111 2.85 10.58 -2.95
CA LEU A 111 1.58 9.86 -3.00
C LEU A 111 1.10 9.57 -1.58
N SER A 112 -0.20 9.39 -1.42
CA SER A 112 -0.79 8.87 -0.17
C SER A 112 -1.57 7.60 -0.50
N LEU A 113 -1.28 6.50 0.17
CA LEU A 113 -2.01 5.24 0.07
C LEU A 113 -2.86 5.05 1.33
N ASN A 114 -4.17 4.95 1.14
CA ASN A 114 -5.12 4.69 2.22
C ASN A 114 -5.70 3.29 2.05
N MET A 115 -5.79 2.52 3.13
CA MET A 115 -6.34 1.16 3.12
C MET A 115 -7.27 0.96 4.31
N ASP A 116 -8.43 0.35 4.05
CA ASP A 116 -9.35 -0.11 5.09
C ASP A 116 -9.40 -1.64 5.03
N ILE A 117 -8.84 -2.30 6.04
CA ILE A 117 -8.56 -3.73 6.00
C ILE A 117 -9.30 -4.44 7.14
N PRO A 118 -10.39 -5.17 6.84
CA PRO A 118 -11.04 -6.04 7.82
C PRO A 118 -10.10 -7.17 8.23
N ALA A 119 -9.95 -7.41 9.53
CA ALA A 119 -9.06 -8.42 10.05
C ALA A 119 -9.52 -9.03 11.37
N GLN A 120 -9.04 -10.24 11.65
CA GLN A 120 -9.19 -10.94 12.92
C GLN A 120 -7.81 -11.25 13.51
N MET A 121 -7.70 -11.13 14.83
CA MET A 121 -6.53 -11.56 15.58
C MET A 121 -6.73 -13.02 16.00
N ARG A 122 -5.76 -13.89 15.72
CA ARG A 122 -5.87 -15.33 15.99
C ARG A 122 -4.81 -15.81 16.98
N ILE A 123 -5.23 -16.50 18.03
CA ILE A 123 -4.37 -17.13 19.03
C ILE A 123 -4.65 -18.64 19.01
N GLY A 124 -3.70 -19.43 18.51
CA GLY A 124 -3.92 -20.86 18.26
C GLY A 124 -5.09 -21.07 17.27
N THR A 125 -6.20 -21.64 17.75
CA THR A 125 -7.42 -21.86 16.97
C THR A 125 -8.51 -20.81 17.19
N LEU A 126 -8.35 -19.94 18.20
CA LEU A 126 -9.35 -18.94 18.58
C LEU A 126 -9.17 -17.65 17.79
N ASN A 127 -10.25 -17.16 17.18
CA ASN A 127 -10.28 -15.87 16.47
C ASN A 127 -10.99 -14.81 17.33
N SER A 128 -10.50 -13.56 17.25
CA SER A 128 -11.21 -12.40 17.77
C SER A 128 -12.41 -12.05 16.88
N ARG A 129 -13.28 -11.16 17.38
CA ARG A 129 -14.22 -10.44 16.50
C ARG A 129 -13.44 -9.68 15.41
N SER A 130 -14.04 -9.56 14.23
CA SER A 130 -13.50 -8.75 13.15
C SER A 130 -13.42 -7.26 13.56
N ARG A 131 -12.29 -6.65 13.24
CA ARG A 131 -11.97 -5.22 13.40
C ARG A 131 -11.47 -4.68 12.07
N LYS A 132 -11.45 -3.36 11.90
CA LYS A 132 -10.86 -2.74 10.70
C LYS A 132 -9.54 -2.06 11.06
N PHE A 133 -8.50 -2.33 10.30
CA PHE A 133 -7.29 -1.52 10.31
C PHE A 133 -7.43 -0.43 9.25
N HIS A 134 -7.37 0.82 9.67
CA HIS A 134 -7.24 1.96 8.80
C HIS A 134 -5.75 2.29 8.68
N VAL A 135 -5.19 2.15 7.48
CA VAL A 135 -3.77 2.36 7.22
C VAL A 135 -3.61 3.53 6.28
N THR A 136 -2.75 4.48 6.66
CA THR A 136 -2.39 5.63 5.82
C THR A 136 -0.89 5.63 5.65
N CYS A 137 -0.42 5.64 4.40
CA CYS A 137 1.00 5.71 4.05
C CYS A 137 1.25 6.92 3.15
N ASP A 138 1.95 7.92 3.67
CA ASP A 138 2.48 9.02 2.87
C ASP A 138 3.87 8.66 2.37
N ILE A 139 4.05 8.63 1.05
CA ILE A 139 5.27 8.15 0.40
C ILE A 139 5.80 9.18 -0.60
N THR A 140 7.12 9.28 -0.68
CA THR A 140 7.81 10.02 -1.74
C THR A 140 8.78 9.10 -2.44
N VAL A 141 8.66 8.97 -3.75
CA VAL A 141 9.52 8.15 -4.61
C VAL A 141 10.26 9.01 -5.64
N ASP A 142 11.38 8.51 -6.15
CA ASP A 142 12.10 9.15 -7.26
C ASP A 142 11.49 8.85 -8.64
N THR A 143 10.92 7.66 -8.80
CA THR A 143 10.28 7.20 -10.04
C THR A 143 9.12 6.25 -9.74
N LEU A 144 8.22 6.10 -10.70
CA LEU A 144 7.08 5.18 -10.68
C LEU A 144 7.29 3.98 -11.62
N ALA A 145 8.53 3.52 -11.74
CA ALA A 145 8.95 2.45 -12.63
C ALA A 145 9.54 1.26 -11.84
N LYS A 146 9.94 0.17 -12.50
CA LYS A 146 10.51 -1.00 -11.80
C LYS A 146 11.69 -0.64 -10.86
N GLY A 147 12.48 0.38 -11.21
CA GLY A 147 13.59 0.89 -10.41
C GLY A 147 13.23 1.88 -9.29
N THR A 148 11.96 1.97 -8.87
CA THR A 148 11.53 2.86 -7.78
C THR A 148 12.41 2.75 -6.55
N LYS A 149 12.84 3.91 -6.05
CA LYS A 149 13.44 4.10 -4.74
C LYS A 149 12.51 4.94 -3.88
N VAL A 150 12.11 4.40 -2.74
CA VAL A 150 11.36 5.16 -1.72
C VAL A 150 12.34 6.09 -1.00
N LEU A 151 12.12 7.40 -1.17
CA LEU A 151 12.96 8.46 -0.61
C LEU A 151 12.52 8.86 0.80
N LYS A 152 11.21 8.80 1.06
CA LYS A 152 10.59 9.03 2.36
C LYS A 152 9.30 8.23 2.42
N GLN A 153 8.99 7.68 3.58
CA GLN A 153 7.67 7.13 3.85
C GLN A 153 7.31 7.28 5.32
N GLU A 154 6.03 7.46 5.59
CA GLU A 154 5.45 7.36 6.93
C GLU A 154 4.12 6.61 6.81
N CYS A 155 4.04 5.48 7.50
CA CYS A 155 2.84 4.64 7.52
C CYS A 155 2.30 4.56 8.95
N GLN A 156 1.02 4.83 9.09
CA GLN A 156 0.30 4.78 10.36
C GLN A 156 -0.85 3.77 10.25
N THR A 157 -1.16 3.10 11.36
CA THR A 157 -2.24 2.11 11.42
C THR A 157 -3.08 2.38 12.65
N GLU A 158 -4.39 2.55 12.42
CA GLU A 158 -5.39 2.73 13.46
C GLU A 158 -6.34 1.54 13.46
N ARG A 159 -6.53 0.91 14.62
CA ARG A 159 -7.51 -0.17 14.80
C ARG A 159 -8.86 0.39 15.23
N LYS A 160 -9.90 0.14 14.43
CA LYS A 160 -11.31 0.52 14.69
C LYS A 160 -12.19 -0.70 14.95
#